data_AF-B1YDX7-F1
#
_entry.id   AF-B1YDX7-F1
#
_cell.length_a   1.000
_cell.length_b   1.000
_cell.length_c   1.000
_cell.angle_alpha   90.00
_cell.angle_beta   90.00
_cell.angle_gamma   90.00
#
_symmetry.space_group_name_H-M   'P 1'
#
loop_
_entity.id
_entity.type
_entity.pdbx_description
1 polymer ?
#
loop_
_entity_poly.entity_id
_entity_poly.type
_entity_poly.pdbx_seq_one_letter_code
_entity_poly.pdbx_strand_id
1 'polypeptide(L)'
;MSVRWVLRRALELGSFSVYRLASLSPFSNSTVYYAVEKLNRDGALRCGAGRCEANAGAYLAYYRAFGCDDVLAEAVKREFGQFDRDEICGFFASLADTHPGTWLELAVAALLRGVKSSLVAAIAAKYGMELDEIHRGVAVNGVFAGHCRRCGLVVTPCIKK
;
A
#
# COMPACT_ATOMS: atom_id res chain seq x y z
N MET A 1 12.58 15.88 -9.99
CA MET A 1 11.54 15.62 -11.01
C MET A 1 11.51 14.16 -11.46
N SER A 2 12.65 13.55 -11.81
CA SER A 2 12.73 12.13 -12.23
C SER A 2 12.19 11.12 -11.20
N VAL A 3 12.50 11.28 -9.91
CA VAL A 3 12.00 10.40 -8.84
C VAL A 3 10.48 10.39 -8.77
N ARG A 4 9.84 11.56 -8.85
CA ARG A 4 8.37 11.69 -8.87
C ARG A 4 7.76 11.01 -10.09
N TRP A 5 8.39 11.17 -11.27
CA TRP A 5 7.94 10.49 -12.48
C TRP A 5 8.06 8.96 -12.38
N VAL A 6 9.19 8.45 -11.89
CA VAL A 6 9.39 7.00 -11.68
C VAL A 6 8.39 6.45 -10.67
N LEU A 7 8.16 7.16 -9.56
CA LEU A 7 7.19 6.77 -8.54
C LEU A 7 5.77 6.67 -9.11
N ARG A 8 5.37 7.66 -9.93
CA ARG A 8 4.07 7.61 -10.62
C ARG A 8 3.96 6.41 -11.55
N ARG A 9 4.97 6.19 -12.41
CA ARG A 9 4.98 5.04 -13.31
C ARG A 9 5.00 3.70 -12.56
N ALA A 10 5.68 3.64 -11.42
CA ALA A 10 5.69 2.45 -10.59
C ALA A 10 4.30 2.08 -10.07
N LEU A 11 3.51 3.06 -9.60
CA LEU A 11 2.12 2.82 -9.21
C LEU A 11 1.25 2.46 -10.41
N GLU A 12 1.36 3.18 -11.52
CA GLU A 12 0.55 2.92 -12.72
C GLU A 12 0.78 1.49 -13.26
N LEU A 13 2.02 1.01 -13.22
CA LEU A 13 2.41 -0.30 -13.78
C LEU A 13 2.33 -1.46 -12.78
N GLY A 14 2.47 -1.19 -11.47
CA GLY A 14 2.58 -2.20 -10.42
C GLY A 14 3.93 -2.94 -10.45
N SER A 15 4.19 -3.71 -11.51
CA SER A 15 5.46 -4.41 -11.76
C SER A 15 6.03 -4.02 -13.13
N PHE A 16 7.31 -3.68 -13.18
CA PHE A 16 7.95 -3.16 -14.39
C PHE A 16 9.41 -3.58 -14.54
N SER A 17 9.89 -3.59 -15.78
CA SER A 17 11.32 -3.68 -16.10
C SER A 17 11.94 -2.29 -16.04
N VAL A 18 13.05 -2.13 -15.31
CA VAL A 18 13.77 -0.84 -15.21
C VAL A 18 14.26 -0.39 -16.59
N TYR A 19 14.76 -1.33 -17.39
CA TYR A 19 15.21 -1.07 -18.76
C TYR A 19 14.07 -0.51 -19.62
N ARG A 20 12.90 -1.18 -19.61
CA ARG A 20 11.74 -0.74 -20.39
C ARG A 20 11.19 0.60 -19.87
N LEU A 21 11.23 0.83 -18.56
CA LEU A 21 10.83 2.12 -18.00
C LEU A 21 11.77 3.24 -18.46
N ALA A 22 13.07 2.98 -18.49
CA ALA A 22 14.07 3.94 -18.95
C ALA A 22 13.91 4.27 -20.43
N SER A 23 13.65 3.28 -21.31
CA SER A 23 13.44 3.53 -22.74
C SER A 23 12.20 4.36 -23.07
N LEU A 24 11.21 4.39 -22.17
CA LEU A 24 9.98 5.18 -22.32
C LEU A 24 10.06 6.53 -21.59
N SER A 25 11.18 6.81 -20.93
CA SER A 25 11.33 7.97 -20.08
C SER A 25 11.74 9.20 -20.89
N PRO A 26 11.30 10.41 -20.50
CA PRO A 26 11.88 11.65 -21.01
C PRO A 26 13.27 11.95 -20.40
N PHE A 27 13.79 11.11 -19.50
CA PHE A 27 15.08 11.30 -18.83
C PHE A 27 16.15 10.35 -19.38
N SER A 28 17.42 10.68 -19.14
CA SER A 28 18.52 9.74 -19.44
C SER A 28 18.36 8.43 -18.66
N ASN A 29 18.85 7.33 -19.23
CA ASN A 29 18.83 6.02 -18.57
C ASN A 29 19.46 6.09 -17.17
N SER A 30 20.65 6.70 -17.02
CA SER A 30 21.31 6.87 -15.72
C SER A 30 20.43 7.57 -14.68
N THR A 31 19.64 8.57 -15.09
CA THR A 31 18.71 9.30 -14.22
C THR A 31 17.57 8.41 -13.75
N VAL A 32 17.04 7.55 -14.63
CA VAL A 32 15.96 6.61 -14.29
C VAL A 32 16.47 5.52 -13.35
N TYR A 33 17.63 4.94 -13.64
CA TYR A 33 18.24 3.91 -12.79
C TYR A 33 18.56 4.46 -11.41
N TYR A 34 19.12 5.67 -11.31
CA TYR A 34 19.34 6.34 -10.03
C TYR A 34 18.02 6.58 -9.27
N ALA A 35 16.97 7.03 -9.94
CA ALA A 35 15.67 7.25 -9.32
C ALA A 35 15.04 5.96 -8.80
N VAL A 36 15.13 4.87 -9.56
CA VAL A 36 14.67 3.53 -9.14
C VAL A 36 15.49 3.04 -7.95
N GLU A 37 16.82 3.15 -7.99
CA GLU A 37 17.69 2.73 -6.90
C GLU A 37 17.38 3.50 -5.61
N LYS A 38 17.19 4.83 -5.73
CA LYS A 38 16.77 5.66 -4.61
C LYS A 38 15.44 5.18 -4.02
N LEU A 39 14.41 4.99 -4.85
CA LEU A 39 13.10 4.52 -4.38
C LEU A 39 13.17 3.10 -3.78
N ASN A 40 14.06 2.24 -4.27
CA ASN A 40 14.31 0.93 -3.68
C ASN A 40 14.97 1.04 -2.29
N ARG A 41 15.96 1.92 -2.12
CA ARG A 41 16.57 2.20 -0.81
C ARG A 41 15.58 2.84 0.17
N ASP A 42 14.72 3.72 -0.33
CA ASP A 42 13.68 4.38 0.46
C ASP A 42 12.51 3.42 0.80
N GLY A 43 12.58 2.16 0.36
CA GLY A 43 11.58 1.13 0.65
C GLY A 43 10.26 1.29 -0.10
N ALA A 44 10.22 2.09 -1.16
CA ALA A 44 9.04 2.27 -2.02
C ALA A 44 8.97 1.20 -3.13
N LEU A 45 10.13 0.74 -3.60
CA LEU A 45 10.22 -0.32 -4.60
C LEU A 45 10.90 -1.56 -4.00
N ARG A 46 10.57 -2.72 -4.56
CA ARG A 46 11.33 -3.95 -4.38
C ARG A 46 11.84 -4.40 -5.73
N CYS A 47 13.15 -4.36 -5.93
CA CYS A 47 13.80 -4.75 -7.18
C CYS A 47 14.55 -6.08 -7.04
N GLY A 48 14.43 -6.95 -8.05
CA GLY A 48 15.11 -8.24 -8.15
C GLY A 48 15.01 -8.82 -9.56
N ALA A 49 16.04 -9.54 -10.00
CA ALA A 49 16.08 -10.20 -11.32
C ALA A 49 15.68 -9.29 -12.52
N GLY A 50 16.11 -8.02 -12.50
CA GLY A 50 15.85 -7.05 -13.58
C GLY A 50 14.42 -6.46 -13.61
N ARG A 51 13.59 -6.76 -12.60
CA ARG A 51 12.25 -6.20 -12.42
C ARG A 51 12.14 -5.48 -11.09
N CYS A 52 11.24 -4.51 -11.03
CA CYS A 52 10.86 -3.83 -9.80
C CYS A 52 9.34 -3.89 -9.63
N GLU A 53 8.91 -3.84 -8.38
CA GLU A 53 7.50 -3.84 -7.98
C GLU A 53 7.27 -2.73 -6.95
N ALA A 54 6.14 -2.03 -7.07
CA ALA A 54 5.69 -1.07 -6.08
C ALA A 54 5.17 -1.81 -4.83
N ASN A 55 5.69 -1.47 -3.65
CA ASN A 55 5.19 -1.99 -2.38
C ASN A 55 4.38 -0.92 -1.64
N ALA A 56 3.90 -1.21 -0.44
CA ALA A 56 3.12 -0.27 0.37
C ALA A 56 3.80 1.10 0.59
N GLY A 57 5.14 1.12 0.71
CA GLY A 57 5.93 2.33 0.79
C GLY A 57 5.78 3.23 -0.43
N ALA A 58 5.64 2.68 -1.63
CA ALA A 58 5.37 3.47 -2.83
C ALA A 58 4.01 4.16 -2.79
N TYR A 59 2.96 3.49 -2.31
CA TYR A 59 1.62 4.08 -2.22
C TYR A 59 1.61 5.27 -1.25
N LEU A 60 2.23 5.12 -0.09
CA LEU A 60 2.34 6.20 0.88
C LEU A 60 3.25 7.34 0.38
N ALA A 61 4.38 7.00 -0.24
CA ALA A 61 5.26 8.00 -0.86
C ALA A 61 4.57 8.76 -2.00
N TYR A 62 3.72 8.07 -2.77
CA TYR A 62 2.93 8.68 -3.83
C TYR A 62 1.92 9.67 -3.25
N TYR A 63 1.14 9.24 -2.26
CA TYR A 63 0.18 10.11 -1.57
C TYR A 63 0.85 11.39 -1.05
N ARG A 64 2.04 11.28 -0.44
CA ARG A 64 2.80 12.45 0.04
C ARG A 64 3.26 13.39 -1.08
N ALA A 65 3.57 12.85 -2.25
CA ALA A 65 4.11 13.62 -3.36
C ALA A 65 3.03 14.25 -4.25
N PHE A 66 1.85 13.62 -4.35
CA PHE A 66 0.81 13.95 -5.33
C PHE A 66 -0.59 14.11 -4.72
N GLY A 67 -0.79 13.73 -3.46
CA GLY A 67 -2.11 13.63 -2.85
C GLY A 67 -2.85 12.35 -3.26
N CYS A 68 -4.16 12.35 -3.03
CA CYS A 68 -5.03 11.25 -3.41
C CYS A 68 -5.75 11.55 -4.73
N ASP A 69 -5.15 11.12 -5.84
CA ASP A 69 -5.69 11.22 -7.19
C ASP A 69 -6.17 9.87 -7.72
N ASP A 70 -6.63 9.85 -8.96
CA ASP A 70 -7.15 8.64 -9.60
C ASP A 70 -6.06 7.57 -9.79
N VAL A 71 -4.79 7.96 -9.93
CA VAL A 71 -3.69 7.00 -10.04
C VAL A 71 -3.53 6.21 -8.74
N LEU A 72 -3.57 6.90 -7.60
CA LEU A 72 -3.49 6.24 -6.30
C LEU A 72 -4.73 5.35 -6.07
N ALA A 73 -5.93 5.88 -6.34
CA ALA A 73 -7.17 5.14 -6.14
C ALA A 73 -7.21 3.87 -7.00
N GLU A 74 -6.90 3.96 -8.30
CA GLU A 74 -6.88 2.81 -9.19
C GLU A 74 -5.76 1.81 -8.85
N ALA A 75 -4.61 2.29 -8.38
CA ALA A 75 -3.56 1.41 -7.89
C ALA A 75 -4.04 0.58 -6.68
N VAL A 76 -4.69 1.21 -5.70
CA VAL A 76 -5.25 0.50 -4.54
C VAL A 76 -6.34 -0.47 -4.95
N LYS A 77 -7.22 -0.06 -5.88
CA LYS A 77 -8.31 -0.92 -6.33
C LYS A 77 -7.82 -2.19 -7.00
N ARG A 78 -6.74 -2.11 -7.79
CA ARG A 78 -6.11 -3.31 -8.40
C ARG A 78 -5.49 -4.22 -7.34
N GLU A 79 -4.97 -3.68 -6.26
CA GLU A 79 -4.28 -4.44 -5.22
C GLU A 79 -5.26 -5.12 -4.24
N PHE A 80 -6.36 -4.45 -3.88
CA PHE A 80 -7.24 -4.87 -2.79
C PHE A 80 -8.70 -5.10 -3.19
N GLY A 81 -9.13 -4.71 -4.39
CA GLY A 81 -10.52 -4.77 -4.84
C GLY A 81 -11.22 -3.41 -4.83
N GLN A 82 -12.54 -3.41 -5.03
CA GLN A 82 -13.30 -2.16 -5.16
C GLN A 82 -13.48 -1.47 -3.80
N PHE A 83 -12.91 -0.28 -3.66
CA PHE A 83 -13.12 0.64 -2.53
C PHE A 83 -13.47 2.02 -3.08
N ASP A 84 -14.25 2.78 -2.32
CA ASP A 84 -14.53 4.17 -2.65
C ASP A 84 -13.28 5.03 -2.49
N ARG A 85 -13.23 6.11 -3.28
CA ARG A 85 -12.08 7.00 -3.27
C ARG A 85 -11.89 7.67 -1.91
N ASP A 86 -12.98 8.04 -1.24
CA ASP A 86 -12.91 8.75 0.05
C ASP A 86 -12.32 7.86 1.14
N GLU A 87 -12.68 6.58 1.18
CA GLU A 87 -12.06 5.59 2.05
C GLU A 87 -10.56 5.42 1.78
N ILE A 88 -10.17 5.30 0.51
CA ILE A 88 -8.75 5.20 0.13
C ILE A 88 -7.99 6.46 0.56
N CYS A 89 -8.52 7.63 0.26
CA CYS A 89 -7.90 8.91 0.61
C CYS A 89 -7.83 9.08 2.12
N GLY A 90 -8.89 8.73 2.86
CA GLY A 90 -8.94 8.77 4.31
C GLY A 90 -7.91 7.86 4.96
N PHE A 91 -7.72 6.66 4.43
CA PHE A 91 -6.67 5.74 4.88
C PHE A 91 -5.27 6.37 4.77
N PHE A 92 -4.89 6.90 3.60
CA PHE A 92 -3.56 7.52 3.47
C PHE A 92 -3.42 8.85 4.19
N ALA A 93 -4.48 9.66 4.26
CA ALA A 93 -4.50 10.88 5.06
C ALA A 93 -4.22 10.57 6.53
N SER A 94 -4.83 9.51 7.07
CA SER A 94 -4.59 9.06 8.44
C SER A 94 -3.17 8.55 8.69
N LEU A 95 -2.37 8.31 7.64
CA LEU A 95 -1.00 7.78 7.69
C LEU A 95 0.05 8.73 7.12
N ALA A 96 -0.32 9.98 6.79
CA ALA A 96 0.54 10.93 6.07
C ALA A 96 1.91 11.14 6.75
N ASP A 97 1.95 11.06 8.08
CA ASP A 97 3.17 11.25 8.89
C ASP A 97 3.82 9.94 9.35
N THR A 98 3.31 8.78 8.94
CA THR A 98 3.82 7.46 9.35
C THR A 98 5.03 7.03 8.52
N HIS A 99 6.09 6.49 9.13
CA HIS A 99 7.20 5.96 8.32
C HIS A 99 6.72 4.92 7.29
N PRO A 100 7.29 4.89 6.08
CA PRO A 100 7.01 3.82 5.13
C PRO A 100 7.26 2.45 5.78
N GLY A 101 6.43 1.48 5.44
CA GLY A 101 6.53 0.12 5.94
C GLY A 101 5.82 -0.83 5.00
N THR A 102 5.63 -2.06 5.45
CA THR A 102 4.78 -3.06 4.80
C THR A 102 3.30 -2.68 4.91
N TRP A 103 2.48 -3.27 4.05
CA TRP A 103 1.02 -3.09 4.12
C TRP A 103 0.46 -3.44 5.50
N LEU A 104 0.97 -4.50 6.12
CA LEU A 104 0.53 -4.92 7.45
C LEU A 104 0.86 -3.88 8.53
N GLU A 105 2.08 -3.32 8.51
CA GLU A 105 2.49 -2.26 9.44
C GLU A 105 1.64 -1.00 9.27
N LEU A 106 1.33 -0.62 8.02
CA LEU A 106 0.44 0.51 7.75
C LEU A 106 -0.99 0.25 8.26
N ALA A 107 -1.52 -0.96 8.08
CA ALA A 107 -2.84 -1.33 8.62
C ALA A 107 -2.86 -1.31 10.15
N VAL A 108 -1.83 -1.85 10.81
CA VAL A 108 -1.69 -1.79 12.28
C VAL A 108 -1.60 -0.34 12.76
N ALA A 109 -0.81 0.49 12.08
CA ALA A 109 -0.71 1.92 12.41
C ALA A 109 -2.07 2.63 12.26
N ALA A 110 -2.83 2.33 11.21
CA ALA A 110 -4.17 2.88 11.02
C ALA A 110 -5.13 2.43 12.14
N LEU A 111 -5.08 1.15 12.53
CA LEU A 111 -5.89 0.63 13.64
C LEU A 111 -5.55 1.30 14.98
N LEU A 112 -4.27 1.48 15.27
CA LEU A 112 -3.81 2.19 16.48
C LEU A 112 -4.26 3.66 16.50
N ARG A 113 -4.48 4.26 15.33
CA ARG A 113 -5.08 5.60 15.17
C ARG A 113 -6.61 5.59 15.18
N GLY A 114 -7.24 4.44 15.40
CA GLY A 114 -8.69 4.29 15.49
C GLY A 114 -9.42 4.26 14.15
N VAL A 115 -8.71 4.04 13.04
CA VAL A 115 -9.31 3.96 11.71
C VAL A 115 -10.15 2.68 11.59
N LYS A 116 -11.46 2.84 11.36
CA LYS A 116 -12.43 1.75 11.19
C LYS A 116 -12.88 1.68 9.74
N SER A 117 -11.99 1.22 8.87
CA SER A 117 -12.20 1.15 7.42
C SER A 117 -12.13 -0.29 6.93
N SER A 118 -12.95 -0.61 5.93
CA SER A 118 -12.95 -1.89 5.23
C SER A 118 -11.66 -2.13 4.45
N LEU A 119 -11.01 -1.08 3.95
CA LEU A 119 -9.67 -1.16 3.35
C LEU A 119 -8.62 -1.63 4.37
N VAL A 120 -8.66 -1.13 5.62
CA VAL A 120 -7.78 -1.60 6.69
C VAL A 120 -8.00 -3.10 6.96
N ALA A 121 -9.27 -3.53 7.01
CA ALA A 121 -9.62 -4.93 7.14
C ALA A 121 -9.14 -5.78 5.94
N ALA A 122 -9.23 -5.26 4.71
CA ALA A 122 -8.77 -5.96 3.51
C ALA A 122 -7.25 -6.16 3.52
N ILE A 123 -6.51 -5.11 3.88
CA ILE A 123 -5.05 -5.18 4.04
C ILE A 123 -4.69 -6.21 5.10
N ALA A 124 -5.33 -6.14 6.27
CA ALA A 124 -5.10 -7.09 7.35
C ALA A 124 -5.46 -8.52 6.96
N ALA A 125 -6.56 -8.76 6.23
CA ALA A 125 -6.93 -10.08 5.76
C ALA A 125 -5.90 -10.68 4.77
N LYS A 126 -5.37 -9.83 3.88
CA LYS A 126 -4.41 -10.22 2.85
C LYS A 126 -3.01 -10.52 3.42
N TYR A 127 -2.51 -9.65 4.29
CA TYR A 127 -1.12 -9.72 4.79
C TYR A 127 -0.99 -10.17 6.25
N GLY A 128 -2.08 -10.24 6.99
CA GLY A 128 -2.11 -10.77 8.35
C GLY A 128 -2.13 -12.30 8.39
N MET A 129 -2.48 -12.84 9.56
CA MET A 129 -2.41 -14.27 9.83
C MET A 129 -3.80 -14.86 10.12
N GLU A 130 -3.89 -16.17 10.04
CA GLU A 130 -5.05 -16.90 10.56
C GLU A 130 -5.00 -16.87 12.09
N LEU A 131 -6.05 -16.32 12.71
CA LEU A 131 -6.15 -16.20 14.17
C LEU A 131 -6.95 -17.37 14.77
N ASP A 132 -7.90 -17.89 14.01
CA ASP A 132 -8.71 -19.08 14.26
C ASP A 132 -9.38 -19.51 12.93
N GLU A 133 -10.21 -20.55 12.99
CA GLU A 133 -10.89 -21.12 11.80
C GLU A 133 -11.84 -20.14 11.09
N ILE A 134 -12.20 -19.01 11.71
CA ILE A 134 -13.20 -18.05 11.22
C ILE A 134 -12.53 -16.71 10.84
N HIS A 135 -11.42 -16.35 11.49
CA HIS A 135 -10.79 -15.04 11.39
C HIS A 135 -9.39 -15.10 10.77
N ARG A 136 -9.20 -14.32 9.71
CA ARG A 136 -7.89 -14.01 9.13
C ARG A 136 -7.65 -12.51 9.14
N GLY A 137 -6.58 -12.07 9.77
CA GLY A 137 -6.35 -10.64 9.99
C GLY A 137 -5.27 -10.34 11.01
N VAL A 138 -5.46 -9.23 11.72
CA VAL A 138 -4.68 -8.84 12.89
C VAL A 138 -5.60 -8.49 14.04
N ALA A 139 -5.14 -8.71 15.26
CA ALA A 139 -5.81 -8.24 16.47
C ALA A 139 -4.83 -7.38 17.27
N VAL A 140 -5.20 -6.12 17.53
CA VAL A 140 -4.38 -5.14 18.25
C VAL A 140 -5.24 -4.46 19.29
N ASN A 141 -4.80 -4.46 20.55
CA ASN A 141 -5.52 -3.83 21.68
C ASN A 141 -7.01 -4.20 21.77
N GLY A 142 -7.35 -5.48 21.53
CA GLY A 142 -8.73 -5.98 21.58
C GLY A 142 -9.59 -5.62 20.36
N VAL A 143 -9.03 -4.95 19.35
CA VAL A 143 -9.69 -4.66 18.06
C VAL A 143 -9.16 -5.65 17.01
N PHE A 144 -10.07 -6.38 16.38
CA PHE A 144 -9.79 -7.19 15.21
C PHE A 144 -9.98 -6.37 13.95
N ALA A 145 -9.08 -6.56 12.99
CA ALA A 145 -9.23 -6.10 11.62
C ALA A 145 -8.89 -7.24 10.67
N GLY A 146 -9.78 -7.55 9.73
CA GLY A 146 -9.57 -8.65 8.81
C GLY A 146 -10.85 -9.19 8.22
N HIS A 147 -10.76 -10.41 7.69
CA HIS A 147 -11.88 -11.16 7.18
C HIS A 147 -12.42 -12.12 8.24
N CYS A 148 -13.72 -12.03 8.51
CA CYS A 148 -14.50 -12.97 9.29
C CYS A 148 -15.43 -13.75 8.37
N ARG A 149 -15.48 -15.09 8.44
CA ARG A 149 -16.40 -15.89 7.59
C ARG A 149 -17.89 -15.54 7.78
N ARG A 150 -18.27 -14.90 8.90
CA ARG A 150 -19.66 -14.52 9.19
C ARG A 150 -19.98 -13.07 8.83
N CYS A 151 -19.02 -12.17 9.01
CA CYS A 151 -19.25 -10.72 8.90
C CYS A 151 -18.57 -10.08 7.68
N GLY A 152 -17.73 -10.81 6.94
CA GLY A 152 -16.92 -10.27 5.85
C GLY A 152 -15.71 -9.47 6.36
N LEU A 153 -15.33 -8.42 5.63
CA LEU A 153 -14.25 -7.51 6.01
C LEU A 153 -14.71 -6.54 7.09
N VAL A 154 -14.11 -6.62 8.28
CA VAL A 154 -14.53 -5.84 9.44
C VAL A 154 -13.36 -5.32 10.26
N VAL A 155 -13.59 -4.16 10.88
CA VAL A 155 -12.79 -3.63 11.99
C VAL A 155 -13.70 -3.48 13.20
N THR A 156 -13.56 -4.35 14.20
CA THR A 156 -14.47 -4.40 15.35
C THR A 156 -13.73 -4.81 16.63
N PRO A 157 -14.17 -4.37 17.82
CA PRO A 157 -13.83 -5.06 19.05
C PRO A 157 -14.18 -6.55 18.90
N CYS A 158 -13.23 -7.43 19.14
CA CYS A 158 -13.45 -8.87 19.05
C CYS A 158 -13.02 -9.49 20.37
N ILE A 159 -14.00 -9.76 21.22
CA ILE A 159 -13.80 -10.57 22.41
C ILE A 159 -13.79 -12.01 21.91
N LYS A 160 -12.64 -12.69 21.96
CA LYS A 160 -12.62 -14.15 21.82
C LYS A 160 -13.60 -14.69 22.88
N LYS A 161 -14.75 -15.20 22.43
CA LYS A 161 -15.63 -15.99 23.28
C LYS A 161 -15.05 -17.38 23.42
#